data_AF-A0A1W1W378-F1
#
_entry.id   AF-A0A1W1W378-F1
#
_cell.length_a   1.000
_cell.length_b   1.000
_cell.length_c   1.000
_cell.angle_alpha   90.00
_cell.angle_beta   90.00
_cell.angle_gamma   90.00
#
_symmetry.space_group_name_H-M   'P 1'
#
loop_
_entity.id
_entity.type
_entity.pdbx_description
1 polymer ?
#
loop_
_entity_poly.entity_id
_entity_poly.type
_entity_poly.pdbx_seq_one_letter_code
_entity_poly.pdbx_strand_id
1 'polypeptide(L)'
;MGEQTLVRGQVTNAGFDNAEAVRNLSVHEFGHTFINPLTVLPAVAPGLTAHQALFKPIPGQLQYRDWQTSFNEHLVRAGEVRIALALGLPEVSQQLRTAYSTWIYLPFFEAQLQRYEANRARYPTIESFLPNLIRALPELAR
;
A
#
# COMPACT_ATOMS: atom_id res chain seq x y z
N MET A 1 -16.12 6.87 -1.86
CA MET A 1 -16.65 6.38 -0.57
C MET A 1 -18.10 6.80 -0.47
N GLY A 2 -19.01 5.95 0.00
CA GLY A 2 -20.17 6.49 0.70
C GLY A 2 -19.62 7.01 2.01
N GLU A 3 -19.13 8.24 2.02
CA GLU A 3 -18.50 8.81 3.21
C GLU A 3 -19.48 8.74 4.38
N GLN A 4 -18.92 8.59 5.58
CA GLN A 4 -19.66 8.84 6.80
C GLN A 4 -20.41 10.15 6.62
N THR A 5 -21.74 10.09 6.57
CA THR A 5 -22.54 11.26 6.28
C THR A 5 -22.88 11.91 7.62
N LEU A 6 -22.37 13.12 7.84
CA LEU A 6 -22.70 13.90 9.02
C LEU A 6 -23.79 14.92 8.68
N VAL A 7 -24.84 14.95 9.49
CA VAL A 7 -25.83 16.04 9.49
C VAL A 7 -25.72 16.72 10.84
N ARG A 8 -25.35 18.01 10.85
CA ARG A 8 -25.16 18.82 12.07
C ARG A 8 -24.19 18.18 13.09
N GLY A 9 -23.12 17.56 12.59
CA GLY A 9 -22.11 16.91 13.44
C GLY A 9 -22.54 15.54 14.00
N GLN A 10 -23.73 15.04 13.65
CA GLN A 10 -24.17 13.70 13.99
C GLN A 10 -24.03 12.77 12.79
N VAL A 11 -23.51 11.58 13.04
CA VAL A 11 -23.40 10.52 12.05
C VAL A 11 -24.80 10.02 11.70
N THR A 12 -25.20 10.22 10.46
CA THR A 12 -26.51 9.78 9.93
C THR A 12 -26.40 8.55 9.05
N ASN A 13 -25.24 8.33 8.44
CA ASN A 13 -24.86 7.08 7.82
C ASN A 13 -23.40 6.80 8.18
N ALA A 14 -23.14 5.61 8.75
CA ALA A 14 -21.79 5.18 9.09
C ALA A 14 -20.99 4.67 7.88
N GLY A 15 -21.66 4.41 6.75
CA GLY A 15 -21.05 3.92 5.51
C GLY A 15 -20.68 2.44 5.52
N PHE A 16 -21.14 1.68 6.53
CA PHE A 16 -20.87 0.24 6.68
C PHE A 16 -21.74 -0.66 5.79
N ASP A 17 -22.76 -0.11 5.13
CA ASP A 17 -23.64 -0.81 4.20
C ASP A 17 -23.06 -0.93 2.78
N ASN A 18 -21.90 -0.31 2.52
CA ASN A 18 -21.18 -0.44 1.27
C ASN A 18 -20.15 -1.58 1.35
N ALA A 19 -20.55 -2.77 0.88
CA ALA A 19 -19.71 -3.98 0.92
C ALA A 19 -18.35 -3.81 0.20
N GLU A 20 -18.31 -3.03 -0.88
CA GLU A 20 -17.06 -2.75 -1.59
C GLU A 20 -16.12 -1.88 -0.77
N ALA A 21 -16.64 -0.80 -0.16
CA ALA A 21 -15.84 0.09 0.68
C ALA A 21 -15.32 -0.65 1.91
N VAL A 22 -16.16 -1.46 2.56
CA VAL A 22 -15.77 -2.30 3.71
C VAL A 22 -14.69 -3.28 3.31
N ARG A 23 -14.81 -3.95 2.16
CA ARG A 23 -13.78 -4.86 1.66
C ARG A 23 -12.46 -4.13 1.43
N ASN A 24 -12.47 -3.00 0.71
CA ASN A 24 -11.25 -2.25 0.39
C ASN A 24 -10.56 -1.74 1.66
N LEU A 25 -11.33 -1.19 2.61
CA LEU A 25 -10.81 -0.77 3.91
C LEU A 25 -10.24 -1.95 4.70
N SER A 26 -10.94 -3.09 4.72
CA SER A 26 -10.44 -4.29 5.38
C SER A 26 -9.12 -4.74 4.77
N VAL A 27 -9.01 -4.80 3.45
CA VAL A 27 -7.75 -5.16 2.76
C VAL A 27 -6.62 -4.20 3.14
N HIS A 28 -6.90 -2.88 3.22
CA HIS A 28 -5.94 -1.88 3.66
C HIS A 28 -5.44 -2.14 5.09
N GLU A 29 -6.36 -2.17 6.06
CA GLU A 29 -6.02 -2.29 7.48
C GLU A 29 -5.39 -3.65 7.80
N PHE A 30 -5.88 -4.73 7.19
CA PHE A 30 -5.25 -6.05 7.33
C PHE A 30 -3.86 -6.08 6.66
N GLY A 31 -3.65 -5.36 5.56
CA GLY A 31 -2.35 -5.26 4.89
C GLY A 31 -1.24 -4.80 5.83
N HIS A 32 -1.54 -3.82 6.69
CA HIS A 32 -0.61 -3.33 7.70
C HIS A 32 -0.10 -4.42 8.66
N THR A 33 -0.94 -5.42 8.98
CA THR A 33 -0.54 -6.55 9.85
C THR A 33 0.53 -7.44 9.23
N PHE A 34 0.63 -7.47 7.90
CA PHE A 34 1.66 -8.23 7.18
C PHE A 34 2.92 -7.39 6.92
N ILE A 35 2.79 -6.08 6.73
CA ILE A 35 3.90 -5.21 6.31
C ILE A 35 4.63 -4.58 7.48
N ASN A 36 3.91 -3.98 8.43
CA ASN A 36 4.52 -3.20 9.50
C ASN A 36 5.48 -4.01 10.38
N PRO A 37 5.17 -5.27 10.77
CA PRO A 37 6.12 -6.08 11.54
C PRO A 37 7.41 -6.40 10.78
N LEU A 38 7.36 -6.49 9.44
CA LEU A 38 8.50 -6.88 8.63
C LEU A 38 9.49 -5.72 8.43
N THR A 39 9.00 -4.49 8.27
CA THR A 39 9.87 -3.35 7.98
C THR A 39 10.63 -2.82 9.19
N VAL A 40 10.22 -3.22 10.40
CA VAL A 40 10.95 -2.96 11.65
C VAL A 40 11.96 -4.05 12.01
N LEU A 41 12.01 -5.17 11.26
CA LEU A 41 12.96 -6.24 11.53
C LEU A 41 14.42 -5.73 11.40
N PRO A 42 15.34 -6.14 12.28
CA PRO A 42 16.75 -5.73 12.20
C PRO A 42 17.42 -6.05 10.85
N ALA A 43 16.98 -7.10 10.17
CA ALA A 43 17.49 -7.50 8.86
C ALA A 43 16.99 -6.62 7.70
N VAL A 44 15.93 -5.82 7.92
CA VAL A 44 15.22 -5.04 6.88
C VAL A 44 15.38 -3.54 7.12
N ALA A 45 15.20 -3.09 8.36
CA ALA A 45 15.17 -1.68 8.73
C ALA A 45 16.38 -0.87 8.24
N PRO A 46 17.65 -1.35 8.37
CA PRO A 46 18.81 -0.60 7.88
C PRO A 46 18.75 -0.31 6.37
N GLY A 47 18.21 -1.25 5.60
CA GLY A 47 18.01 -1.09 4.16
C GLY A 47 17.00 0.02 3.83
N LEU A 48 15.96 0.18 4.64
CA LEU A 48 15.00 1.28 4.48
C LEU A 48 15.59 2.61 4.94
N THR A 49 16.28 2.65 6.08
CA THR A 49 16.96 3.87 6.57
C THR A 49 17.95 4.43 5.56
N ALA A 50 18.71 3.56 4.87
CA ALA A 50 19.64 3.97 3.82
C ALA A 50 18.96 4.72 2.64
N HIS A 51 17.64 4.55 2.48
CA HIS A 51 16.84 5.17 1.44
C HIS A 51 15.92 6.29 1.95
N GLN A 52 16.15 6.82 3.16
CA GLN A 52 15.29 7.86 3.74
C GLN A 52 15.13 9.12 2.86
N ALA A 53 16.11 9.41 2.00
CA ALA A 53 16.09 10.52 1.06
C ALA A 53 15.02 10.36 -0.05
N LEU A 54 14.45 9.17 -0.23
CA LEU A 54 13.33 8.94 -1.15
C LEU A 54 12.00 9.47 -0.62
N PHE A 55 11.93 9.86 0.67
CA PHE A 55 10.71 10.40 1.25
C PHE A 55 10.24 11.65 0.49
N LYS A 56 9.01 11.55 -0.01
CA LYS A 56 8.25 12.67 -0.57
C LYS A 56 6.87 12.67 0.10
N PRO A 57 6.39 13.83 0.60
CA PRO A 57 5.05 13.91 1.17
C PRO A 57 3.99 13.50 0.16
N ILE A 58 2.98 12.75 0.62
CA ILE A 58 1.82 12.38 -0.20
C ILE A 58 0.77 13.50 -0.06
N PRO A 59 0.32 14.11 -1.17
CA PRO A 59 -0.67 15.19 -1.12
C PRO A 59 -1.93 14.78 -0.34
N GLY A 60 -2.32 15.59 0.64
CA GLY A 60 -3.50 15.34 1.48
C GLY A 60 -3.30 14.35 2.62
N GLN A 61 -2.07 13.82 2.83
CA GLN A 61 -1.77 12.82 3.86
C GLN A 61 -0.68 13.32 4.83
N LEU A 62 -1.00 14.34 5.62
CA LEU A 62 -0.06 15.03 6.52
C LEU A 62 0.44 14.17 7.70
N GLN A 63 -0.21 13.03 7.95
CA GLN A 63 0.17 12.08 8.99
C GLN A 63 1.41 11.26 8.63
N TYR A 64 1.74 11.13 7.34
CA TYR A 64 2.91 10.37 6.89
C TYR A 64 4.14 11.27 6.85
N ARG A 65 5.05 11.08 7.81
CA ARG A 65 6.16 12.02 8.08
C ARG A 65 7.55 11.49 7.82
N ASP A 66 7.68 10.22 7.46
CA ASP A 66 8.96 9.57 7.25
C ASP A 66 8.89 8.54 6.12
N TRP A 67 10.07 8.13 5.67
CA TRP A 67 10.23 7.19 4.57
C TRP A 67 9.67 5.80 4.87
N GLN A 68 9.86 5.27 6.08
CA GLN A 68 9.42 3.92 6.41
C GLN A 68 7.89 3.84 6.42
N THR A 69 7.23 4.82 7.03
CA THR A 69 5.77 4.96 7.01
C THR A 69 5.28 5.09 5.57
N SER A 70 5.90 5.96 4.76
CA SER A 70 5.53 6.12 3.35
C SER A 70 5.72 4.83 2.55
N PHE A 71 6.82 4.10 2.77
CA PHE A 71 7.10 2.80 2.14
C PHE A 71 6.02 1.77 2.48
N ASN A 72 5.67 1.64 3.77
CA ASN A 72 4.65 0.70 4.22
C ASN A 72 3.30 1.01 3.55
N GLU A 73 2.89 2.27 3.57
CA GLU A 73 1.63 2.72 2.98
C GLU A 73 1.58 2.48 1.46
N HIS A 74 2.65 2.79 0.72
CA HIS A 74 2.71 2.50 -0.70
C HIS A 74 2.64 1.00 -0.99
N LEU A 75 3.30 0.16 -0.18
CA LEU A 75 3.27 -1.29 -0.34
C LEU A 75 1.89 -1.87 -0.03
N VAL A 76 1.20 -1.37 1.00
CA VAL A 76 -0.19 -1.75 1.33
C VAL A 76 -1.15 -1.31 0.23
N ARG A 77 -1.06 -0.06 -0.25
CA ARG A 77 -1.90 0.48 -1.35
C ARG A 77 -1.68 -0.29 -2.65
N ALA A 78 -0.43 -0.64 -2.97
CA ALA A 78 -0.14 -1.52 -4.09
C ALA A 78 -0.77 -2.90 -3.87
N GLY A 79 -0.70 -3.44 -2.66
CA GLY A 79 -1.37 -4.68 -2.25
C GLY A 79 -2.87 -4.64 -2.50
N GLU A 80 -3.57 -3.55 -2.17
CA GLU A 80 -5.01 -3.39 -2.46
C GLU A 80 -5.31 -3.54 -3.95
N VAL A 81 -4.51 -2.90 -4.81
CA VAL A 81 -4.67 -2.98 -6.28
C VAL A 81 -4.47 -4.41 -6.78
N ARG A 82 -3.44 -5.10 -6.27
CA ARG A 82 -3.12 -6.49 -6.65
C ARG A 82 -4.16 -7.49 -6.15
N ILE A 83 -4.64 -7.34 -4.91
CA ILE A 83 -5.65 -8.20 -4.30
C ILE A 83 -6.98 -8.05 -5.05
N ALA A 84 -7.37 -6.84 -5.44
CA ALA A 84 -8.56 -6.65 -6.27
C ALA A 84 -8.46 -7.45 -7.59
N LEU A 85 -7.31 -7.45 -8.26
CA LEU A 85 -7.09 -8.27 -9.46
C LEU A 85 -7.17 -9.77 -9.16
N ALA A 86 -6.55 -10.23 -8.06
CA ALA A 86 -6.56 -11.63 -7.66
C ALA A 86 -7.96 -12.14 -7.30
N LEU A 87 -8.85 -11.26 -6.83
CA LEU A 87 -10.26 -11.54 -6.57
C LEU A 87 -11.15 -11.46 -7.82
N GLY A 88 -10.58 -11.19 -9.00
CA GLY A 88 -11.35 -11.05 -10.24
C GLY A 88 -12.16 -9.74 -10.32
N LEU A 89 -11.67 -8.68 -9.68
CA LEU A 89 -12.32 -7.36 -9.63
C LEU A 89 -11.46 -6.28 -10.34
N PRO A 90 -11.30 -6.35 -11.67
CA PRO A 90 -10.44 -5.44 -12.41
C PRO A 90 -10.93 -3.98 -12.39
N GLU A 91 -12.25 -3.74 -12.34
CA GLU A 91 -12.84 -2.40 -12.25
C GLU A 91 -12.45 -1.74 -10.92
N VAL A 92 -12.50 -2.48 -9.82
CA VAL A 92 -12.07 -2.02 -8.50
C VAL A 92 -10.58 -1.67 -8.52
N SER A 93 -9.75 -2.54 -9.10
CA SER A 93 -8.31 -2.28 -9.27
C SER A 93 -8.07 -0.95 -10.00
N GLN A 94 -8.82 -0.67 -11.07
CA GLN A 94 -8.72 0.58 -11.82
C GLN A 94 -9.23 1.81 -11.04
N GLN A 95 -10.31 1.65 -10.27
CA GLN A 95 -10.80 2.71 -9.39
C GLN A 95 -9.78 3.07 -8.32
N LEU A 96 -9.15 2.07 -7.69
CA LEU A 96 -8.08 2.27 -6.71
C LEU A 96 -6.88 3.01 -7.32
N ARG A 97 -6.42 2.62 -8.52
CA ARG A 97 -5.34 3.35 -9.22
C ARG A 97 -5.70 4.82 -9.47
N THR A 98 -6.94 5.08 -9.88
CA THR A 98 -7.44 6.45 -10.09
C THR A 98 -7.47 7.25 -8.77
N ALA A 99 -8.00 6.64 -7.71
CA ALA A 99 -8.08 7.24 -6.38
C ALA A 99 -6.69 7.54 -5.78
N TYR A 100 -5.69 6.73 -6.13
CA TYR A 100 -4.31 6.88 -5.68
C TYR A 100 -3.40 7.58 -6.69
N SER A 101 -3.95 8.32 -7.64
CA SER A 101 -3.17 9.02 -8.68
C SER A 101 -2.10 9.98 -8.15
N THR A 102 -2.24 10.49 -6.93
CA THR A 102 -1.24 11.35 -6.26
C THR A 102 -0.14 10.57 -5.55
N TRP A 103 -0.25 9.24 -5.45
CA TRP A 103 0.74 8.35 -4.85
C TRP A 103 1.82 8.01 -5.86
N ILE A 104 2.78 8.91 -6.00
CA ILE A 104 3.79 8.90 -7.07
C ILE A 104 4.59 7.58 -7.20
N TYR A 105 4.78 6.83 -6.11
CA TYR A 105 5.53 5.57 -6.15
C TYR A 105 4.63 4.35 -6.34
N LEU A 106 3.30 4.49 -6.32
CA LEU A 106 2.37 3.37 -6.44
C LEU A 106 2.65 2.48 -7.67
N PRO A 107 2.91 3.03 -8.89
CA PRO A 107 3.22 2.19 -10.05
C PRO A 107 4.45 1.31 -9.86
N PHE A 108 5.49 1.82 -9.18
CA PHE A 108 6.68 1.04 -8.87
C PHE A 108 6.35 -0.11 -7.91
N PHE A 109 5.68 0.18 -6.79
CA PHE A 109 5.34 -0.84 -5.81
C PHE A 109 4.41 -1.91 -6.40
N GLU A 110 3.44 -1.51 -7.23
CA GLU A 110 2.57 -2.44 -7.95
C GLU A 110 3.37 -3.37 -8.87
N ALA A 111 4.31 -2.83 -9.65
CA ALA A 111 5.17 -3.61 -10.52
C ALA A 111 6.06 -4.60 -9.74
N GLN A 112 6.57 -4.20 -8.57
CA GLN A 112 7.35 -5.10 -7.72
C GLN A 112 6.50 -6.22 -7.11
N LEU A 113 5.25 -5.94 -6.71
CA LEU A 113 4.33 -6.98 -6.26
C LEU A 113 3.95 -7.95 -7.38
N GLN A 114 3.76 -7.46 -8.61
CA GLN A 114 3.56 -8.34 -9.77
C GLN A 114 4.77 -9.26 -10.00
N ARG A 115 6.01 -8.74 -9.85
CA ARG A 115 7.22 -9.56 -9.93
C ARG A 115 7.27 -10.60 -8.80
N TYR A 116 6.90 -10.24 -7.58
CA TYR A 116 6.80 -11.17 -6.47
C TYR A 116 5.80 -12.29 -6.75
N GLU A 117 4.58 -11.95 -7.19
CA GLU A 117 3.51 -12.89 -7.55
C GLU A 117 3.94 -13.87 -8.65
N ALA A 118 4.65 -13.38 -9.67
CA ALA A 118 5.17 -14.21 -10.76
C ALA A 118 6.31 -15.16 -10.32
N ASN A 119 6.93 -14.93 -9.15
CA ASN A 119 8.12 -15.64 -8.69
C ASN A 119 7.94 -16.29 -7.31
N ARG A 120 6.71 -16.69 -6.94
CA ARG A 120 6.39 -17.24 -5.61
C ARG A 120 7.12 -18.53 -5.25
N ALA A 121 7.55 -19.32 -6.24
CA ALA A 121 8.40 -20.50 -6.00
C ALA A 121 9.77 -20.12 -5.42
N ARG A 122 10.32 -18.97 -5.82
CA ARG A 122 11.58 -18.42 -5.30
C ARG A 122 11.37 -17.57 -4.05
N TYR A 123 10.22 -16.89 -3.97
CA TYR A 123 9.86 -16.01 -2.87
C TYR A 123 8.53 -16.46 -2.25
N PRO A 124 8.55 -17.45 -1.33
CA PRO A 124 7.31 -18.01 -0.78
C PRO A 124 6.52 -16.99 0.04
N THR A 125 7.20 -16.02 0.66
CA THR A 125 6.63 -14.96 1.49
C THR A 125 7.05 -13.57 1.01
N ILE A 126 6.27 -12.54 1.35
CA ILE A 126 6.65 -11.15 1.06
C ILE A 126 7.95 -10.78 1.78
N GLU A 127 8.17 -11.30 3.00
CA GLU A 127 9.41 -11.15 3.75
C GLU A 127 10.63 -11.64 2.94
N SER A 128 10.54 -12.82 2.31
CA SER A 128 11.61 -13.34 1.45
C SER A 128 11.87 -12.49 0.19
N PHE A 129 10.90 -11.67 -0.21
CA PHE A 129 11.01 -10.75 -1.34
C PHE A 129 11.51 -9.36 -0.96
N LEU A 130 11.30 -8.90 0.28
CA LEU A 130 11.68 -7.55 0.75
C LEU A 130 13.12 -7.16 0.41
N PRO A 131 14.15 -8.03 0.54
CA PRO A 131 15.51 -7.67 0.14
C PRO A 131 15.64 -7.29 -1.34
N ASN A 132 14.85 -7.89 -2.23
CA ASN A 132 14.83 -7.53 -3.65
C ASN A 132 14.11 -6.21 -3.90
N LEU A 133 12.98 -5.99 -3.23
CA LEU A 133 12.26 -4.73 -3.28
C LEU A 133 13.15 -3.56 -2.82
N ILE A 134 13.85 -3.72 -1.69
CA ILE A 134 14.75 -2.71 -1.15
C ILE A 134 15.91 -2.42 -2.12
N ARG A 135 16.48 -3.44 -2.76
CA ARG A 135 17.53 -3.24 -3.77
C ARG A 135 17.05 -2.48 -5.02
N ALA A 136 15.75 -2.52 -5.32
CA ALA A 136 15.16 -1.81 -6.46
C ALA A 136 14.78 -0.36 -6.15
N LEU A 137 14.75 0.05 -4.87
CA LEU A 137 14.37 1.41 -4.46
C LEU A 137 15.16 2.54 -5.14
N PRO A 138 16.45 2.42 -5.48
CA PRO A 138 17.17 3.45 -6.23
C PRO A 138 16.54 3.80 -7.60
N GLU A 139 15.67 2.95 -8.16
CA GLU A 139 14.91 3.26 -9.38
C GLU A 139 13.93 4.43 -9.19
N LEU A 140 13.50 4.72 -7.95
CA LEU A 140 12.58 5.81 -7.61
C LEU A 140 13.22 7.21 -7.65
N ALA A 141 14.56 7.27 -7.69
CA ALA A 141 15.31 8.53 -7.74
C ALA A 141 15.51 9.07 -9.16
N ARG A 142 15.03 8.35 -10.19
CA ARG A 142 15.10 8.71 -11.60
C ARG A 142 13.86 9.47 -12.03
#